data_AF-A0A3J8T7F8-F1
#
_entry.id   AF-A0A3J8T7F8-F1
#
_cell.length_a   1.000
_cell.length_b   1.000
_cell.length_c   1.000
_cell.angle_alpha   90.00
_cell.angle_beta   90.00
_cell.angle_gamma   90.00
#
_symmetry.space_group_name_H-M   'P 1'
#
loop_
_entity.id
_entity.type
_entity.pdbx_description
1 polymer ?
#
loop_
_entity_poly.entity_id
_entity_poly.type
_entity_poly.pdbx_seq_one_letter_code
_entity_poly.pdbx_strand_id
1 'polypeptide(L)'
;MKENQIRELVNELRDIAVEYHGTQQLRERIARTVRAAIIQAGNSPAIPDDWVSCSERMPEEEQEVIVQNKFGYRYVSYFDEHSGLFFNMPGGNQMNCIEHILVTHWMPLPAAPQQGTTNL
;
A
#
# COMPACT_ATOMS: atom_id res chain seq x y z
N MET A 1 -39.65 -0.34 -16.04
CA MET A 1 -38.87 0.89 -16.24
C MET A 1 -38.88 1.19 -17.74
N LYS A 2 -39.17 2.42 -18.17
CA LYS A 2 -39.24 2.73 -19.60
C LYS A 2 -37.80 2.82 -20.16
N GLU A 3 -37.56 2.30 -21.36
CA GLU A 3 -36.23 2.18 -22.00
C GLU A 3 -35.46 3.51 -22.08
N ASN A 4 -36.19 4.62 -22.19
CA ASN A 4 -35.64 5.97 -22.14
C ASN A 4 -34.99 6.33 -20.78
N GLN A 5 -35.57 5.88 -19.66
CA GLN A 5 -35.03 6.14 -18.32
C GLN A 5 -33.73 5.37 -18.08
N ILE A 6 -33.60 4.17 -18.64
CA ILE A 6 -32.36 3.37 -18.57
C ILE A 6 -31.22 4.10 -19.29
N ARG A 7 -31.49 4.60 -20.50
CA ARG A 7 -30.49 5.30 -21.32
C ARG A 7 -30.02 6.60 -20.67
N GLU A 8 -30.91 7.36 -20.05
CA GLU A 8 -30.54 8.58 -19.33
C GLU A 8 -29.62 8.29 -18.15
N LEU A 9 -29.97 7.31 -17.32
CA LEU A 9 -29.14 6.91 -16.18
C LEU A 9 -27.74 6.46 -16.60
N VAL A 10 -27.61 5.69 -17.68
CA VAL A 10 -26.30 5.25 -18.19
C VAL A 10 -25.46 6.42 -18.67
N ASN A 11 -26.07 7.44 -19.30
CA ASN A 11 -25.35 8.62 -19.74
C ASN A 11 -24.88 9.46 -18.55
N GLU A 12 -25.74 9.67 -17.54
CA GLU A 12 -25.35 10.38 -16.32
C GLU A 12 -24.19 9.68 -15.60
N LEU A 13 -24.25 8.36 -15.46
CA LEU A 13 -23.17 7.59 -14.84
C LEU A 13 -21.86 7.70 -15.64
N ARG A 14 -21.92 7.69 -16.98
CA ARG A 14 -20.75 7.90 -17.83
C ARG A 14 -20.17 9.29 -17.63
N ASP A 15 -21.00 10.31 -17.59
CA ASP A 15 -20.56 11.70 -17.48
C ASP A 15 -19.96 11.97 -16.09
N ILE A 16 -20.55 11.41 -15.03
CA ILE A 16 -19.97 11.39 -13.67
C ILE A 16 -18.62 10.67 -13.65
N ALA A 17 -18.53 9.49 -14.28
CA ALA A 17 -17.27 8.75 -14.35
C ALA A 17 -16.18 9.56 -15.07
N VAL A 18 -16.51 10.28 -16.14
CA VAL A 18 -15.57 11.16 -16.87
C VAL A 18 -15.13 12.35 -16.01
N GLU A 19 -16.07 13.03 -15.34
CA GLU A 19 -15.80 14.18 -14.47
C GLU A 19 -14.87 13.81 -13.31
N TYR A 20 -15.18 12.73 -12.59
CA TYR A 20 -14.38 12.28 -11.46
C TYR A 20 -13.07 11.63 -11.90
N HIS A 21 -12.99 11.02 -13.08
CA HIS A 21 -11.74 10.49 -13.62
C HIS A 21 -10.70 11.60 -13.87
N GLY A 22 -11.12 12.73 -14.45
CA GLY A 22 -10.24 13.90 -14.61
C GLY A 22 -9.75 14.44 -13.27
N THR A 23 -10.64 14.46 -12.27
CA THR A 23 -10.30 14.86 -10.89
C THR A 23 -9.31 13.89 -10.22
N GLN A 24 -9.43 12.58 -10.45
CA GLN A 24 -8.47 11.57 -9.95
C GLN A 24 -7.10 11.73 -10.60
N GLN A 25 -7.03 11.99 -11.91
CA GLN A 25 -5.77 12.26 -12.60
C GLN A 25 -5.07 13.50 -12.04
N LEU A 26 -5.84 14.58 -11.78
CA LEU A 26 -5.32 15.79 -11.15
C LEU A 26 -4.82 15.52 -9.73
N ARG A 27 -5.60 14.82 -8.91
CA ARG A 27 -5.22 14.41 -7.55
C ARG A 27 -3.91 13.61 -7.56
N GLU A 28 -3.79 12.62 -8.45
CA GLU A 28 -2.59 11.80 -8.58
C GLU A 28 -1.38 12.64 -9.03
N ARG A 29 -1.58 13.57 -9.96
CA ARG A 29 -0.52 14.46 -10.44
C ARG A 29 -0.06 15.44 -9.37
N ILE A 30 -0.98 16.02 -8.60
CA ILE A 30 -0.66 16.85 -7.42
C ILE A 30 0.12 16.03 -6.40
N ALA A 31 -0.36 14.83 -6.06
CA ALA A 31 0.29 13.98 -5.07
C ALA A 31 1.71 13.59 -5.50
N ARG A 32 1.93 13.30 -6.79
CA ARG A 32 3.27 13.05 -7.35
C ARG A 32 4.17 14.27 -7.24
N THR A 33 3.69 15.44 -7.65
CA THR A 33 4.48 16.69 -7.60
C THR A 33 4.84 17.07 -6.17
N VAL A 34 3.88 17.00 -5.24
CA VAL A 34 4.12 17.29 -3.82
C VAL A 34 5.13 16.29 -3.24
N ARG A 35 5.00 15.00 -3.53
CA ARG A 35 6.00 14.00 -3.11
C ARG A 35 7.39 14.28 -3.68
N ALA A 36 7.48 14.57 -4.97
CA ALA A 36 8.76 14.89 -5.62
C ALA A 36 9.41 16.13 -4.98
N ALA A 37 8.62 17.16 -4.69
CA ALA A 37 9.09 18.36 -4.00
C ALA A 37 9.54 18.07 -2.56
N ILE A 38 8.81 17.23 -1.82
CA ILE A 38 9.18 16.78 -0.46
C ILE A 38 10.50 15.99 -0.49
N ILE A 39 10.67 15.08 -1.47
CA ILE A 39 11.91 14.31 -1.66
C ILE A 39 13.08 15.21 -2.02
N GLN A 40 12.91 16.12 -2.98
CA GLN A 40 13.95 17.09 -3.38
C GLN A 40 14.34 18.05 -2.27
N ALA A 41 13.37 18.44 -1.42
CA ALA A 41 13.62 19.27 -0.25
C ALA A 41 14.27 18.51 0.92
N GLY A 42 14.59 17.22 0.77
CA GLY A 42 15.13 16.39 1.85
C GLY A 42 14.14 16.13 2.99
N ASN A 43 12.87 16.47 2.81
CA ASN A 43 11.79 16.30 3.79
C ASN A 43 11.04 14.99 3.61
N SER A 44 11.52 14.09 2.74
CA SER A 44 11.03 12.72 2.71
C SER A 44 11.38 12.07 4.05
N PRO A 45 10.47 11.33 4.71
CA PRO A 45 10.87 10.49 5.82
C PRO A 45 11.99 9.60 5.29
N ALA A 46 13.22 9.83 5.75
CA ALA A 46 14.34 8.97 5.42
C ALA A 46 13.87 7.54 5.69
N ILE A 47 14.03 6.66 4.71
CA ILE A 47 13.82 5.25 4.95
C ILE A 47 14.87 4.87 6.00
N PRO A 48 14.45 4.46 7.22
CA PRO A 48 15.39 4.12 8.27
C PRO A 48 16.34 3.01 7.80
N ASP A 49 17.57 3.01 8.34
CA ASP A 49 18.63 2.07 7.92
C ASP A 49 18.22 0.58 8.03
N ASP A 50 17.23 0.26 8.88
CA ASP A 50 16.74 -1.11 9.10
C ASP A 50 15.77 -1.63 8.02
N TRP A 51 15.45 -0.81 7.00
CA TRP A 51 14.56 -1.21 5.91
C TRP A 51 15.33 -1.78 4.73
N VAL A 52 14.90 -2.95 4.29
CA VAL A 52 15.45 -3.68 3.15
C VAL A 52 14.62 -3.35 1.91
N SER A 53 15.28 -2.99 0.81
CA SER A 53 14.59 -2.80 -0.46
C SER A 53 14.14 -4.14 -1.02
N CYS A 54 12.88 -4.24 -1.49
CA CYS A 54 12.38 -5.44 -2.14
C CYS A 54 13.19 -5.84 -3.38
N SER A 55 13.81 -4.87 -4.07
CA SER A 55 14.70 -5.18 -5.21
C SER A 55 16.07 -5.72 -4.80
N GLU A 56 16.50 -5.45 -3.57
CA GLU A 56 17.74 -5.99 -3.02
C GLU A 56 17.51 -7.40 -2.49
N ARG A 57 16.43 -7.58 -1.71
CA ARG A 57 16.09 -8.86 -1.10
C ARG A 57 14.61 -8.90 -0.72
N MET A 58 13.93 -9.98 -1.07
CA MET A 58 12.58 -10.26 -0.58
C MET A 58 12.62 -10.91 0.83
N PRO A 59 11.54 -10.82 1.62
CA PRO A 59 11.40 -11.63 2.82
C PRO A 59 11.38 -13.12 2.52
N GLU A 60 11.45 -13.94 3.56
CA GLU A 60 11.23 -15.39 3.46
C GLU A 60 9.73 -15.73 3.28
N GLU A 61 9.44 -16.93 2.77
CA GLU A 61 8.07 -17.42 2.60
C GLU A 61 7.29 -17.37 3.92
N GLU A 62 6.07 -16.84 3.86
CA GLU A 62 5.18 -16.59 5.00
C GLU A 62 5.78 -15.71 6.12
N GLN A 63 6.91 -15.04 5.87
CA GLN A 63 7.52 -14.18 6.86
C GLN A 63 6.64 -12.95 7.14
N GLU A 64 6.31 -12.76 8.41
CA GLU A 64 5.65 -11.54 8.89
C GLU A 64 6.65 -10.37 8.92
N VAL A 65 6.31 -9.29 8.24
CA VAL A 65 7.17 -8.11 8.09
C VAL A 65 6.35 -6.82 8.14
N ILE A 66 7.02 -5.71 8.46
CA ILE A 66 6.45 -4.37 8.25
C ILE A 66 6.87 -3.93 6.85
N VAL A 67 5.91 -3.55 6.01
CA VAL A 67 6.17 -3.12 4.63
C VAL A 67 5.90 -1.63 4.45
N GLN A 68 6.51 -1.03 3.43
CA GLN A 68 6.24 0.33 2.97
C GLN A 68 5.95 0.31 1.48
N ASN A 69 4.80 0.83 1.08
CA ASN A 69 4.47 0.99 -0.33
C ASN A 69 4.98 2.29 -0.94
N LYS A 70 4.90 2.39 -2.27
CA LYS A 70 5.32 3.56 -3.06
C LYS A 70 4.62 4.88 -2.66
N PHE A 71 3.54 4.82 -1.89
CA PHE A 71 2.83 5.98 -1.37
C PHE A 71 3.25 6.38 0.05
N GLY A 72 4.15 5.61 0.69
CA GLY A 72 4.66 5.86 2.03
C GLY A 72 3.82 5.22 3.15
N TYR A 73 2.76 4.48 2.83
CA TYR A 73 1.95 3.77 3.83
C TYR A 73 2.71 2.55 4.37
N ARG A 74 2.61 2.33 5.68
CA ARG A 74 3.25 1.23 6.39
C ARG A 74 2.22 0.33 7.08
N TYR A 75 2.39 -0.98 6.97
CA TYR A 75 1.49 -1.98 7.53
C TYR A 75 2.24 -3.31 7.73
N VAL A 76 1.68 -4.19 8.57
CA VAL A 76 2.18 -5.57 8.74
C VAL A 76 1.62 -6.42 7.59
N SER A 77 2.46 -7.28 7.04
CA SER A 77 2.12 -8.14 5.91
C SER A 77 2.96 -9.42 5.91
N TYR A 78 2.53 -10.41 5.14
CA TYR A 78 3.21 -11.68 4.92
C TYR A 78 3.61 -11.79 3.46
N PHE A 79 4.84 -12.24 3.20
CA PHE A 79 5.32 -12.48 1.84
C PHE A 79 4.97 -13.89 1.37
N ASP A 80 4.44 -14.02 0.17
CA ASP A 80 4.22 -15.29 -0.50
C ASP A 80 5.20 -15.41 -1.67
N GLU A 81 6.16 -16.33 -1.54
CA GLU A 81 7.19 -16.55 -2.57
C GLU A 81 6.57 -17.08 -3.88
N HIS A 82 5.47 -17.84 -3.80
CA HIS A 82 4.86 -18.43 -4.99
C HIS A 82 4.26 -17.38 -5.92
N SER A 83 3.58 -16.37 -5.37
CA SER A 83 3.02 -15.25 -6.14
C SER A 83 3.96 -14.05 -6.26
N GLY A 84 4.94 -13.91 -5.38
CA GLY A 84 5.81 -12.74 -5.27
C GLY A 84 5.09 -11.52 -4.69
N LEU A 85 3.99 -11.74 -3.96
CA LEU A 85 3.11 -10.70 -3.45
C LEU A 85 3.07 -10.66 -1.93
N PHE A 86 2.53 -9.56 -1.41
CA PHE A 86 2.35 -9.31 0.01
C PHE A 86 0.87 -9.40 0.36
N PHE A 87 0.55 -10.11 1.45
CA PHE A 87 -0.81 -10.33 1.91
C PHE A 87 -0.99 -9.93 3.37
N ASN A 88 -2.24 -9.66 3.78
CA ASN A 88 -2.56 -9.30 5.15
C ASN A 88 -2.66 -10.49 6.12
N MET A 89 -2.61 -11.74 5.63
CA MET A 89 -2.71 -12.98 6.42
C MET A 89 -1.88 -14.10 5.76
N PRO A 90 -1.26 -15.02 6.53
CA PRO A 90 -0.54 -16.17 6.01
C PRO A 90 -1.52 -17.26 5.55
N GLY A 91 -1.24 -17.92 4.42
CA GLY A 91 -2.00 -19.07 3.91
C GLY A 91 -3.53 -18.89 3.79
N GLY A 92 -4.02 -17.65 3.85
CA GLY A 92 -5.44 -17.36 3.97
C GLY A 92 -6.20 -17.73 2.69
N ASN A 93 -7.49 -18.01 2.83
CA ASN A 93 -8.41 -18.06 1.69
C ASN A 93 -8.19 -16.78 0.85
N GLN A 94 -7.56 -16.92 -0.33
CA GLN A 94 -7.22 -15.82 -1.23
C GLN A 94 -8.40 -14.88 -1.50
N MET A 95 -9.63 -15.37 -1.33
CA MET A 95 -10.88 -14.61 -1.49
C MET A 95 -11.09 -13.53 -0.42
N ASN A 96 -10.39 -13.59 0.72
CA ASN A 96 -10.45 -12.62 1.82
C ASN A 96 -9.10 -11.92 2.10
N CYS A 97 -8.05 -12.28 1.38
CA CYS A 97 -6.74 -11.66 1.51
C CYS A 97 -6.67 -10.39 0.65
N ILE A 98 -6.16 -9.30 1.21
CA ILE A 98 -5.88 -8.09 0.44
C ILE A 98 -4.45 -8.19 -0.06
N GLU A 99 -4.29 -8.19 -1.39
CA GLU A 99 -3.00 -8.04 -2.04
C GLU A 99 -2.48 -6.62 -1.85
N HIS A 100 -1.29 -6.51 -1.27
CA HIS A 100 -0.60 -5.24 -1.12
C HIS A 100 0.31 -4.99 -2.31
N ILE A 101 -0.22 -4.26 -3.28
CA ILE A 101 0.54 -3.85 -4.47
C ILE A 101 1.49 -2.68 -4.17
N LEU A 102 2.58 -2.61 -4.94
CA LEU A 102 3.56 -1.52 -4.92
C LEU A 102 4.36 -1.40 -3.61
N VAL A 103 4.53 -2.50 -2.88
CA VAL A 103 5.51 -2.58 -1.78
C VAL A 103 6.90 -2.33 -2.35
N THR A 104 7.68 -1.49 -1.66
CA THR A 104 9.02 -1.08 -2.11
C THR A 104 10.11 -1.48 -1.12
N HIS A 105 9.79 -1.50 0.17
CA HIS A 105 10.72 -1.82 1.25
C HIS A 105 10.00 -2.61 2.33
N TRP A 106 10.75 -3.39 3.10
CA TRP A 106 10.27 -4.12 4.26
C TRP A 106 11.29 -4.10 5.40
N MET A 107 10.86 -4.40 6.63
CA MET A 107 11.73 -4.65 7.78
C MET A 107 11.14 -5.77 8.65
N PRO A 108 11.95 -6.51 9.40
CA PRO A 108 11.43 -7.47 10.38
C PRO A 108 10.64 -6.76 11.48
N LEU A 109 9.78 -7.49 12.18
CA LEU A 109 9.11 -6.94 13.35
C LEU A 109 10.13 -6.55 14.43
N PRO A 110 9.94 -5.41 15.12
CA PRO A 110 10.77 -5.06 16.25
C PRO A 110 10.64 -6.11 17.35
N ALA A 111 11.71 -6.32 18.11
CA ALA A 111 11.66 -7.18 19.28
C ALA A 111 10.54 -6.73 20.23
N ALA A 112 9.86 -7.70 20.86
CA ALA A 112 8.83 -7.40 21.85
C ALA A 112 9.38 -6.46 22.95
N PRO A 113 8.56 -5.53 23.48
CA PRO A 113 9.00 -4.66 24.56
C PRO A 113 9.42 -5.52 25.76
N GLN A 114 10.66 -5.36 26.23
CA GLN A 114 11.12 -6.05 27.43
C GLN A 114 10.32 -5.51 28.62
N GLN A 115 9.45 -6.35 29.20
CA GLN A 115 8.78 -6.01 30.45
C GLN A 115 9.86 -5.86 31.52
N GLY A 116 10.08 -4.64 31.99
CA GLY A 116 10.99 -4.38 33.09
C GLY A 116 10.54 -5.20 34.30
N THR A 117 11.37 -6.16 34.72
CA THR A 117 11.25 -6.80 36.02
C THR A 117 11.48 -5.73 37.07
N THR A 118 10.40 -5.09 37.52
CA THR A 118 10.39 -4.30 38.74
C THR A 118 10.56 -5.27 39.89
N ASN A 119 11.81 -5.53 40.28
CA ASN A 119 12.13 -6.18 41.55
C ASN A 119 11.73 -5.21 42.67
N LEU A 120 10.63 -5.51 43.35
CA LEU A 120 10.31 -4.99 44.69
C LEU A 120 10.75 -6.01 45.73
#